data_AF-A0A328DE81-F1
#
_entry.id   AF-A0A328DE81-F1
#
_cell.length_a   1.000
_cell.length_b   1.000
_cell.length_c   1.000
_cell.angle_alpha   90.00
_cell.angle_beta   90.00
_cell.angle_gamma   90.00
#
_symmetry.space_group_name_H-M   'P 1'
#
loop_
_entity.id
_entity.type
_entity.pdbx_description
1 polymer ?
#
loop_
_entity_poly.entity_id
_entity_poly.type
_entity_poly.pdbx_seq_one_letter_code
_entity_poly.pdbx_strand_id
1 'polypeptide(L)'
;MSKGSLPFRYLGGPITASRISVNDCDKLVENMSQKIKSWGSKHLSYAGRVNLLNSVLFGIMDFLCRIFIMPTKVMWKIQSICRNFLWSSSQEYKKHPLVAWKEICLPKNNGGLGIKNLVLWNTGSIMRLVWSIAKKEDNLWIKWVHGRYLKNNSIWDCSLKMTHATPEKSC
;
A
#
# COMPACT_ATOMS: atom_id res chain seq x y z
N MET A 1 -1.23 5.85 33.94
CA MET A 1 -0.72 5.72 32.55
C MET A 1 -1.54 6.66 31.67
N SER A 2 -0.92 7.66 31.04
CA SER A 2 -1.63 8.56 30.11
C SER A 2 -2.07 7.76 28.89
N LYS A 3 -3.34 7.89 28.49
CA LYS A 3 -3.87 7.23 27.28
C LYS A 3 -3.33 7.98 26.06
N GLY A 4 -2.67 7.26 25.15
CA GLY A 4 -2.29 7.83 23.84
C GLY A 4 -3.55 8.16 23.02
N SER A 5 -3.52 9.27 22.29
CA SER A 5 -4.61 9.65 21.39
C SER A 5 -4.40 9.02 20.01
N LEU A 6 -5.46 8.47 19.42
CA LEU A 6 -5.47 8.03 18.03
C LEU A 6 -5.77 9.23 17.12
N PRO A 7 -5.22 9.28 15.88
CA PRO A 7 -4.32 8.31 15.28
C PRO A 7 -2.84 8.53 15.66
N PHE A 8 -2.07 7.45 15.80
CA PHE A 8 -0.62 7.49 16.00
C PHE A 8 0.12 6.62 14.98
N ARG A 9 1.45 6.76 14.86
CA ARG A 9 2.25 6.00 13.89
C ARG A 9 2.99 4.84 14.55
N TYR A 10 2.98 3.69 13.91
CA TYR A 10 3.73 2.52 14.32
C TYR A 10 4.32 1.81 13.10
N LEU A 11 5.62 1.48 13.15
CA LEU A 11 6.35 0.83 12.05
C LEU A 11 6.16 1.53 10.69
N GLY A 12 6.04 2.86 10.69
CA GLY A 12 5.88 3.67 9.49
C GLY A 12 4.46 3.80 8.95
N GLY A 13 3.50 2.99 9.41
CA GLY A 13 2.07 3.07 9.06
C GLY A 13 1.24 3.82 10.11
N PRO A 14 0.08 4.39 9.72
CA PRO A 14 -0.89 4.96 10.65
C PRO A 14 -1.69 3.85 11.35
N ILE A 15 -1.80 3.94 12.67
CA ILE A 15 -2.76 3.16 13.45
C ILE A 15 -3.95 4.08 13.75
N THR A 16 -5.07 3.75 13.10
CA THR A 16 -6.35 4.45 13.22
C THR A 16 -7.43 3.46 13.64
N ALA A 17 -8.45 3.91 14.38
CA ALA A 17 -9.59 3.07 14.75
C ALA A 17 -10.53 2.74 13.57
N SER A 18 -10.42 3.49 12.47
CA SER A 18 -11.23 3.37 11.26
C SER A 18 -10.41 2.83 10.08
N ARG A 19 -11.07 2.59 8.94
CA ARG A 19 -10.39 2.27 7.68
C ARG A 19 -9.42 3.39 7.33
N ILE A 20 -8.23 3.01 6.86
CA ILE A 20 -7.19 3.96 6.47
C ILE A 20 -7.72 4.94 5.41
N SER A 21 -7.64 6.23 5.72
CA SER A 21 -8.07 7.30 4.82
C SER A 21 -6.92 7.73 3.91
N VAL A 22 -7.25 8.55 2.91
CA VAL A 22 -6.23 9.17 2.04
C VAL A 22 -5.30 10.08 2.85
N ASN A 23 -5.86 10.84 3.80
CA ASN A 23 -5.10 11.77 4.65
C ASN A 23 -4.12 11.05 5.57
N ASP A 24 -4.49 9.87 6.07
CA ASP A 24 -3.59 9.06 6.91
C ASP A 24 -2.33 8.62 6.15
N CYS A 25 -2.42 8.56 4.81
CA CYS A 25 -1.32 8.17 3.93
C CYS A 25 -0.46 9.34 3.46
N ASP A 26 -0.78 10.61 3.79
CA ASP A 26 -0.02 11.75 3.24
C ASP A 26 1.44 11.74 3.67
N LYS A 27 1.70 11.40 4.95
CA LYS A 27 3.07 11.25 5.46
C LYS A 27 3.84 10.13 4.76
N LEU A 28 3.16 9.06 4.32
CA LEU A 28 3.79 8.00 3.53
C LEU A 28 4.21 8.53 2.16
N VAL A 29 3.30 9.23 1.49
CA VAL A 29 3.56 9.81 0.17
C VAL A 29 4.69 10.82 0.25
N GLU A 30 4.72 11.65 1.29
CA GLU A 30 5.79 12.62 1.55
C GLU A 30 7.13 11.92 1.79
N ASN A 31 7.18 10.88 2.62
CA ASN A 31 8.39 10.10 2.86
C ASN A 31 8.97 9.52 1.55
N MET A 32 8.11 9.01 0.65
CA MET A 32 8.55 8.51 -0.66
C MET A 32 9.02 9.63 -1.58
N SER A 33 8.30 10.74 -1.57
CA SER A 33 8.62 11.95 -2.32
C SER A 33 10.01 12.49 -1.95
N GLN A 34 10.31 12.57 -0.66
CA GLN A 34 11.61 13.02 -0.14
C GLN A 34 12.76 12.09 -0.58
N LYS A 35 12.56 10.77 -0.55
CA LYS A 35 13.55 9.80 -1.05
C LYS A 35 13.83 10.00 -2.54
N ILE A 36 12.79 10.17 -3.34
CA ILE A 36 12.91 10.45 -4.77
C ILE A 36 13.62 11.78 -5.03
N LYS A 37 13.29 12.84 -4.29
CA LYS A 37 14.00 14.13 -4.40
C LYS A 37 15.48 13.99 -4.09
N SER A 38 15.84 13.23 -3.04
CA SER A 38 17.23 12.96 -2.66
C SER A 38 18.00 12.13 -3.71
N TRP A 39 17.33 11.23 -4.42
CA TRP A 39 17.96 10.46 -5.52
C TRP A 39 17.98 11.23 -6.83
N GLY A 40 17.01 12.11 -7.05
CA GLY A 40 16.88 12.90 -8.27
C GLY A 40 18.03 13.87 -8.50
N SER A 41 18.67 14.35 -7.42
CA SER A 41 19.89 15.16 -7.49
C SER A 41 21.13 14.35 -7.88
N LYS A 42 21.07 13.02 -7.87
CA LYS A 42 22.18 12.14 -8.24
C LYS A 42 22.08 11.78 -9.73
N HIS A 43 23.19 11.81 -10.45
CA HIS A 43 23.25 11.36 -11.84
C HIS A 43 23.15 9.83 -11.92
N LEU A 44 21.92 9.31 -11.87
CA LEU A 44 21.63 7.88 -11.93
C LEU A 44 21.26 7.43 -13.35
N SER A 45 21.80 6.28 -13.75
CA SER A 45 21.37 5.56 -14.95
C SER A 45 19.92 5.07 -14.82
N TYR A 46 19.25 4.80 -15.94
CA TYR A 46 17.88 4.24 -15.92
C TYR A 46 17.81 2.93 -15.14
N ALA A 47 18.77 2.02 -15.36
CA ALA A 47 18.86 0.77 -14.63
C ALA A 47 19.01 0.99 -13.11
N GLY A 48 19.82 1.97 -12.70
CA GLY A 48 19.97 2.36 -11.30
C GLY A 48 18.67 2.88 -10.69
N ARG A 49 17.90 3.70 -11.43
CA ARG A 49 16.59 4.18 -10.98
C ARG A 49 15.58 3.05 -10.78
N VAL A 50 15.50 2.12 -11.74
CA VAL A 50 14.63 0.93 -11.61
C VAL A 50 15.03 0.11 -10.39
N ASN A 51 16.32 -0.09 -10.15
CA ASN A 51 16.80 -0.84 -9.00
C ASN A 51 16.42 -0.16 -7.67
N LEU A 52 16.55 1.17 -7.56
CA LEU A 52 16.16 1.93 -6.37
C LEU A 52 14.64 1.88 -6.12
N LEU A 53 13.84 1.99 -7.18
CA LEU A 53 12.40 1.81 -7.08
C LEU A 53 12.07 0.44 -6.48
N ASN A 54 12.60 -0.63 -7.08
CA ASN A 54 12.31 -2.02 -6.68
C ASN A 54 12.80 -2.40 -5.29
N SER A 55 14.01 -1.97 -4.92
CA SER A 55 14.60 -2.31 -3.63
C SER A 55 14.03 -1.48 -2.48
N VAL A 56 13.84 -0.17 -2.66
CA VAL A 56 13.49 0.73 -1.55
C VAL A 56 12.01 1.08 -1.55
N LEU A 57 11.48 1.71 -2.61
CA LEU A 57 10.09 2.20 -2.58
C LEU A 57 9.09 1.04 -2.58
N PHE A 58 9.32 0.03 -3.41
CA PHE A 58 8.48 -1.15 -3.42
C PHE A 58 8.66 -2.01 -2.17
N GLY A 59 9.81 -1.99 -1.50
CA GLY A 59 9.98 -2.63 -0.19
C GLY A 59 9.08 -2.01 0.88
N ILE A 60 9.04 -0.67 0.95
CA ILE A 60 8.17 0.07 1.88
C ILE A 60 6.69 -0.20 1.54
N MET A 61 6.32 -0.14 0.26
CA MET A 61 4.94 -0.40 -0.15
C MET A 61 4.50 -1.84 0.08
N ASP A 62 5.36 -2.82 -0.17
CA ASP A 62 5.06 -4.24 0.02
C ASP A 62 4.72 -4.53 1.48
N PHE A 63 5.50 -3.97 2.42
CA PHE A 63 5.20 -4.08 3.85
C PHE A 63 3.80 -3.53 4.18
N LEU A 64 3.48 -2.32 3.73
CA LEU A 64 2.19 -1.69 4.05
C LEU A 64 1.02 -2.38 3.34
N CYS A 65 1.20 -2.83 2.10
CA CYS A 65 0.16 -3.51 1.31
C CYS A 65 -0.21 -4.88 1.89
N ARG A 66 0.65 -5.51 2.71
CA ARG A 66 0.33 -6.75 3.41
C ARG A 66 -0.52 -6.53 4.66
N ILE A 67 -0.47 -5.33 5.23
CA ILE A 67 -1.15 -4.98 6.50
C ILE A 67 -2.46 -4.25 6.22
N PHE A 68 -2.47 -3.34 5.25
CA PHE A 68 -3.59 -2.44 4.99
C PHE A 68 -4.19 -2.67 3.60
N ILE A 69 -5.51 -2.51 3.52
CA ILE A 69 -6.21 -2.29 2.25
C ILE A 69 -5.97 -0.83 1.87
N MET A 70 -5.09 -0.58 0.91
CA MET A 70 -4.65 0.78 0.57
C MET A 70 -5.69 1.49 -0.29
N PRO A 71 -5.98 2.78 -0.06
CA PRO A 71 -6.87 3.53 -0.93
C PRO A 71 -6.27 3.64 -2.34
N THR A 72 -7.07 3.33 -3.37
CA THR A 72 -6.64 3.36 -4.78
C THR A 72 -6.02 4.70 -5.19
N LYS A 73 -6.60 5.80 -4.71
CA LYS A 73 -6.09 7.16 -4.93
C LYS A 73 -4.63 7.33 -4.47
N VAL A 74 -4.28 6.78 -3.31
CA VAL A 74 -2.91 6.84 -2.75
C VAL A 74 -1.97 6.00 -3.61
N MET A 75 -2.39 4.79 -4.00
CA MET A 75 -1.59 3.92 -4.87
C MET A 75 -1.29 4.58 -6.21
N TRP A 76 -2.28 5.22 -6.85
CA TRP A 76 -2.08 5.95 -8.09
C TRP A 76 -1.17 7.17 -7.94
N LYS A 77 -1.29 7.92 -6.83
CA LYS A 77 -0.39 9.04 -6.52
C LYS A 77 1.05 8.56 -6.43
N ILE A 78 1.30 7.45 -5.72
CA ILE A 78 2.64 6.85 -5.59
C ILE A 78 3.14 6.32 -6.94
N GLN A 79 2.31 5.64 -7.72
CA GLN A 79 2.68 5.18 -9.07
C GLN A 79 3.06 6.35 -9.98
N SER A 80 2.33 7.46 -9.92
CA SER A 80 2.64 8.68 -10.68
C SER A 80 4.02 9.23 -10.30
N ILE A 81 4.31 9.32 -9.00
CA ILE A 81 5.60 9.79 -8.48
C ILE A 81 6.75 8.86 -8.92
N CYS A 82 6.57 7.54 -8.83
CA CYS A 82 7.56 6.56 -9.30
C CYS A 82 7.78 6.64 -10.83
N ARG A 83 6.70 6.84 -11.59
CA ARG A 83 6.75 7.01 -13.05
C ARG A 83 7.54 8.26 -13.43
N ASN A 84 7.27 9.39 -12.78
CA ASN A 84 7.99 10.63 -13.02
C ASN A 84 9.47 10.49 -12.68
N PHE A 85 9.79 9.83 -11.55
CA PHE A 85 11.19 9.60 -11.17
C PHE A 85 11.95 8.77 -12.20
N LEU A 86 11.32 7.71 -12.73
CA LEU A 86 11.95 6.84 -13.72
C LEU A 86 12.37 7.65 -14.96
N TRP A 87 11.46 8.45 -15.52
CA TRP A 87 11.66 9.16 -16.79
C TRP A 87 12.35 10.53 -16.66
N SER A 88 12.16 11.23 -15.54
CA SER A 88 12.59 12.62 -15.37
C SER A 88 13.59 12.84 -14.23
N SER A 89 14.01 11.80 -13.50
CA SER A 89 14.78 11.93 -12.24
C SER A 89 14.12 12.84 -11.20
N SER A 90 12.85 13.20 -11.36
CA SER A 90 12.15 14.13 -10.50
C SER A 90 10.78 13.58 -10.17
N GLN A 91 10.23 14.00 -9.04
CA GLN A 91 8.85 13.71 -8.69
C GLN A 91 7.86 14.44 -9.60
N GLU A 92 8.24 15.62 -10.11
CA GLU A 92 7.39 16.45 -10.95
C GLU A 92 7.31 15.89 -12.36
N TYR A 93 6.16 16.12 -13.00
CA TYR A 93 5.96 15.76 -14.39
C TYR A 93 6.72 16.75 -15.28
N LYS A 94 7.92 16.37 -15.74
CA LYS A 94 8.70 17.20 -16.68
C LYS A 94 8.96 16.53 -18.03
N LYS A 95 8.87 15.20 -18.11
CA LYS A 95 9.09 14.44 -19.35
C LYS A 95 7.96 13.44 -19.56
N HIS A 96 7.51 13.34 -20.81
CA HIS A 96 6.54 12.34 -21.21
C HIS A 96 7.15 10.94 -21.07
N PRO A 97 6.47 10.02 -20.37
CA PRO A 97 6.88 8.63 -20.28
C PRO A 97 6.86 7.96 -21.65
N LEU A 98 7.98 7.35 -22.05
CA LEU A 98 8.11 6.70 -23.37
C LEU A 98 7.30 5.40 -23.48
N VAL A 99 7.09 4.74 -22.34
CA VAL A 99 6.40 3.44 -22.27
C VAL A 99 5.25 3.55 -21.27
N ALA A 100 4.14 2.88 -21.58
CA ALA A 100 2.99 2.79 -20.69
C ALA A 100 3.38 2.09 -19.38
N TRP A 101 2.83 2.55 -18.26
CA TRP A 101 3.17 2.00 -16.94
C TRP A 101 2.80 0.51 -16.80
N LYS A 102 1.74 0.07 -17.50
CA LYS A 102 1.33 -1.34 -17.52
C LYS A 102 2.40 -2.26 -18.13
N GLU A 103 3.00 -1.84 -19.24
CA GLU A 103 4.08 -2.58 -19.92
C GLU A 103 5.35 -2.63 -19.05
N ILE A 104 5.69 -1.51 -18.41
CA ILE A 104 6.83 -1.43 -17.48
C ILE A 104 6.67 -2.41 -16.32
N CYS A 105 5.43 -2.62 -15.87
CA CYS A 105 5.12 -3.52 -14.76
C CYS A 105 5.17 -5.01 -15.10
N LEU A 106 5.35 -5.37 -16.38
CA LEU A 106 5.46 -6.78 -16.76
C LEU A 106 6.76 -7.40 -16.21
N PRO A 107 6.78 -8.74 -16.03
CA PRO A 107 8.01 -9.46 -15.75
C PRO A 107 9.07 -9.19 -16.83
N LYS A 108 10.36 -9.26 -16.44
CA LYS A 108 11.48 -9.08 -17.39
C LYS A 108 11.42 -10.05 -18.57
N ASN A 109 10.96 -11.28 -18.32
CA ASN A 109 10.77 -12.32 -19.34
C ASN A 109 9.74 -11.92 -20.40
N ASN A 110 8.81 -11.03 -20.06
CA ASN A 110 7.75 -10.53 -20.94
C ASN A 110 8.06 -9.12 -21.47
N GLY A 111 9.34 -8.68 -21.42
CA GLY A 111 9.76 -7.37 -21.92
C GLY A 111 9.52 -6.19 -20.98
N GLY A 112 9.04 -6.42 -19.76
CA GLY A 112 8.88 -5.37 -18.75
C GLY A 112 10.14 -5.10 -17.93
N LEU A 113 10.08 -4.13 -17.01
CA LEU A 113 11.19 -3.78 -16.12
C LEU A 113 11.15 -4.54 -14.78
N GLY A 114 10.17 -5.43 -14.57
CA GLY A 114 9.98 -6.15 -13.32
C GLY A 114 9.53 -5.24 -12.17
N ILE A 115 8.87 -4.13 -12.48
CA ILE A 115 8.31 -3.19 -11.51
C ILE A 115 6.93 -3.68 -11.07
N LYS A 116 6.65 -3.76 -9.77
CA LYS A 116 5.36 -4.28 -9.30
C LYS A 116 4.22 -3.27 -9.55
N ASN A 117 3.07 -3.75 -10.02
CA ASN A 117 1.86 -2.93 -10.02
C ASN A 117 1.25 -2.90 -8.61
N LEU A 118 1.39 -1.78 -7.91
CA LEU A 118 0.93 -1.59 -6.53
C LEU A 118 -0.53 -1.98 -6.29
N VAL A 119 -1.44 -1.63 -7.21
CA VAL A 119 -2.87 -1.91 -7.07
C VAL A 119 -3.11 -3.42 -7.07
N LEU A 120 -2.61 -4.11 -8.09
CA LEU A 120 -2.74 -5.56 -8.21
C LEU A 120 -2.03 -6.28 -7.06
N TRP A 121 -0.88 -5.76 -6.64
CA TRP A 121 -0.09 -6.33 -5.56
C TRP A 121 -0.78 -6.22 -4.20
N ASN A 122 -1.43 -5.10 -3.90
CA ASN A 122 -2.21 -4.95 -2.68
C ASN A 122 -3.42 -5.90 -2.68
N THR A 123 -4.18 -5.95 -3.78
CA THR A 123 -5.29 -6.89 -3.92
C THR A 123 -4.84 -8.34 -3.72
N GLY A 124 -3.74 -8.76 -4.35
CA GLY A 124 -3.18 -10.09 -4.18
C GLY A 124 -2.69 -10.37 -2.76
N SER A 125 -2.05 -9.40 -2.11
CA SER A 125 -1.56 -9.52 -0.73
C SER A 125 -2.71 -9.70 0.27
N ILE A 126 -3.79 -8.95 0.09
CA ILE A 126 -5.00 -9.07 0.92
C ILE A 126 -5.72 -10.39 0.63
N MET A 127 -5.81 -10.81 -0.64
CA MET A 127 -6.39 -12.11 -0.98
C MET A 127 -5.63 -13.26 -0.32
N ARG A 128 -4.30 -13.19 -0.26
CA ARG A 128 -3.50 -14.17 0.47
C ARG A 128 -3.85 -14.19 1.96
N LEU A 129 -4.09 -13.04 2.58
CA LEU A 129 -4.53 -12.95 3.98
C LEU A 129 -5.90 -13.62 4.18
N VAL A 130 -6.86 -13.33 3.29
CA VAL A 130 -8.18 -13.95 3.27
C VAL A 130 -8.07 -15.47 3.14
N TRP A 131 -7.20 -15.94 2.25
CA TRP A 131 -6.95 -17.37 2.05
C TRP A 131 -6.37 -18.04 3.30
N SER A 132 -5.41 -17.42 3.99
CA SER A 132 -4.89 -17.91 5.27
C SER A 132 -5.98 -18.03 6.34
N ILE A 133 -6.92 -17.08 6.40
CA ILE A 133 -8.08 -17.15 7.29
C ILE A 133 -8.99 -18.31 6.89
N ALA A 134 -9.29 -18.47 5.60
CA ALA A 134 -10.15 -19.54 5.10
C ALA A 134 -9.58 -20.93 5.39
N LYS A 135 -8.26 -21.11 5.24
CA LYS A 135 -7.55 -22.36 5.53
C LYS A 135 -7.40 -22.65 7.04
N LYS A 136 -7.72 -21.69 7.92
CA LYS A 136 -7.49 -21.78 9.37
C LYS A 136 -6.02 -22.12 9.69
N GLU A 137 -5.09 -21.40 9.06
CA GLU A 137 -3.67 -21.60 9.35
C GLU A 137 -3.37 -21.41 10.84
N ASP A 138 -2.43 -22.20 11.37
CA ASP A 138 -2.06 -22.18 12.78
C ASP A 138 -1.24 -20.93 13.12
N ASN A 139 -1.94 -19.81 13.27
CA ASN A 139 -1.37 -18.53 13.63
C ASN A 139 -2.26 -17.84 14.68
N LEU A 140 -1.63 -17.21 15.67
CA LEU A 140 -2.34 -16.60 16.80
C LEU A 140 -3.36 -15.57 16.36
N TRP A 141 -3.02 -14.70 15.39
CA TRP A 141 -3.95 -13.69 14.90
C TRP A 141 -5.12 -14.33 14.13
N ILE A 142 -4.91 -15.43 13.41
CA ILE A 142 -5.97 -16.17 12.71
C ILE A 142 -6.91 -16.82 13.72
N LYS A 143 -6.37 -17.51 14.74
CA LYS A 143 -7.15 -18.07 15.85
C LYS A 143 -7.98 -17.00 16.55
N TRP A 144 -7.39 -15.83 16.79
CA TRP A 144 -8.09 -14.70 17.40
C TRP A 144 -9.22 -14.17 16.50
N VAL A 145 -9.00 -14.01 15.19
CA VAL A 145 -10.05 -13.59 14.24
C VAL A 145 -11.19 -14.61 14.19
N HIS A 146 -10.86 -15.91 14.17
CA HIS A 146 -11.85 -16.98 14.21
C HIS A 146 -12.67 -16.98 15.50
N GLY A 147 -12.03 -16.79 16.65
CA GLY A 147 -12.72 -16.74 17.95
C GLY A 147 -13.57 -15.49 18.14
N ARG A 148 -13.09 -14.32 17.71
CA ARG A 148 -13.78 -13.04 17.96
C ARG A 148 -14.82 -12.68 16.90
N TYR A 149 -14.48 -12.84 15.62
CA TYR A 149 -15.29 -12.35 14.50
C TYR A 149 -16.08 -13.46 13.81
N LEU A 150 -15.45 -14.58 13.46
CA LEU A 150 -16.12 -15.63 12.68
C LEU A 150 -16.96 -16.58 13.54
N LYS A 151 -16.65 -16.76 14.84
CA LYS A 151 -17.39 -17.61 15.80
C LYS A 151 -17.76 -18.98 15.22
N ASN A 152 -16.82 -19.63 14.54
CA ASN A 152 -16.94 -20.91 13.82
C ASN A 152 -17.69 -20.91 12.47
N ASN A 153 -18.23 -19.79 12.02
CA ASN A 153 -18.78 -19.68 10.67
C ASN A 153 -17.67 -19.58 9.62
N SER A 154 -17.98 -19.98 8.39
CA SER A 154 -17.06 -19.77 7.27
C SER A 154 -16.96 -18.27 6.96
N ILE A 155 -15.84 -17.85 6.35
CA ILE A 155 -15.65 -16.47 5.92
C ILE A 155 -16.68 -16.04 4.86
N TRP A 156 -17.22 -17.01 4.12
CA TRP A 156 -18.18 -16.80 3.03
C TRP A 156 -19.61 -16.57 3.55
N ASP A 157 -19.92 -17.09 4.73
CA ASP A 157 -21.26 -17.01 5.33
C ASP A 157 -21.41 -15.82 6.29
N CYS A 158 -20.36 -15.02 6.44
CA CYS A 158 -20.38 -13.86 7.32
C CYS A 158 -21.21 -12.71 6.74
N SER A 159 -22.41 -12.51 7.28
CA SER A 159 -23.17 -11.28 7.07
C SER A 159 -22.47 -10.12 7.80
N LEU A 160 -21.82 -9.25 7.02
CA LEU A 160 -21.24 -8.02 7.55
C LEU A 160 -22.38 -7.15 8.09
N LYS A 161 -22.44 -6.97 9.41
CA LYS A 161 -23.24 -5.89 9.98
C LYS A 161 -22.58 -4.58 9.55
N MET A 162 -23.17 -3.91 8.57
CA MET A 162 -22.80 -2.55 8.22
C MET A 162 -23.12 -1.66 9.42
N THR A 163 -22.12 -1.38 10.25
CA THR A 163 -22.21 -0.28 11.23
C THR A 163 -22.22 1.02 10.43
N HIS A 164 -23.44 1.49 10.13
CA HIS A 164 -23.66 2.88 9.80
C HIS A 164 -23.01 3.73 10.90
N ALA A 165 -22.07 4.58 10.52
CA ALA A 165 -21.71 5.73 11.34
C ALA A 165 -23.00 6.55 11.50
N THR A 166 -23.60 6.49 12.67
CA THR A 166 -24.68 7.39 13.06
C THR A 166 -24.12 8.81 13.06
N PRO A 167 -24.71 9.77 12.32
CA PRO A 167 -24.52 11.17 12.64
C PRO A 167 -25.29 11.41 13.94
N GLU A 168 -24.58 11.55 15.06
CA GLU A 168 -25.18 12.14 16.25
C GLU A 168 -25.64 13.54 15.87
N LYS A 169 -26.97 13.71 15.87
CA LYS A 169 -27.61 15.01 16.00
C LYS A 169 -27.37 15.49 17.43
N SER A 170 -26.81 16.69 17.59
CA SER A 170 -27.00 17.50 18.80
C SER A 170 -26.75 18.98 18.48
N CYS A 171 -27.86 19.72 18.53
CA CYS A 171 -28.08 21.17 18.56
C CYS A 171 -27.49 22.04 17.45
#